data_AF-A0A359GTZ4-F1
#
_entry.id   AF-A0A359GTZ4-F1
#
_cell.length_a   1.000
_cell.length_b   1.000
_cell.length_c   1.000
_cell.angle_alpha   90.00
_cell.angle_beta   90.00
_cell.angle_gamma   90.00
#
_symmetry.space_group_name_H-M   'P 1'
#
loop_
_entity.id
_entity.type
_entity.pdbx_description
1 polymer ?
#
loop_
_entity_poly.entity_id
_entity_poly.type
_entity_poly.pdbx_seq_one_letter_code
_entity_poly.pdbx_strand_id
1 'polypeptide(L)'
;VFAELVDPTNGNRTSADGIRCDIDGNVWAGARPGVQIVAPDGVTIGVIRLPEVCANVCFGGSKRNRLFMTASQSLYSVYVGVRGAGVA
;
A
#
# COMPACT_ATOMS: atom_id res chain seq x y z
N VAL A 1 -7.88 14.63 9.65
CA VAL A 1 -6.49 14.86 9.18
C VAL A 1 -6.44 14.47 7.71
N PHE A 2 -5.68 15.20 6.88
CA PHE A 2 -5.48 14.86 5.47
C PHE A 2 -4.08 14.24 5.31
N ALA A 3 -3.97 13.20 4.48
CA ALA A 3 -2.69 12.60 4.11
C ALA A 3 -2.29 13.05 2.70
N GLU A 4 -1.00 13.31 2.51
CA GLU A 4 -0.42 13.62 1.20
C GLU A 4 0.54 12.49 0.80
N LEU A 5 0.34 11.93 -0.40
CA LEU A 5 1.26 10.93 -0.94
C LEU A 5 2.33 11.61 -1.78
N VAL A 6 3.59 11.32 -1.46
CA VAL A 6 4.76 11.92 -2.10
C VAL A 6 5.67 10.80 -2.57
N ASP A 7 6.16 10.87 -3.81
CA ASP A 7 7.14 9.92 -4.32
C ASP A 7 8.51 10.21 -3.66
N PRO A 8 9.05 9.30 -2.83
CA PRO A 8 10.31 9.54 -2.13
C PRO A 8 11.53 9.59 -3.07
N THR A 9 11.37 9.28 -4.37
CA THR A 9 12.47 9.34 -5.35
C THR A 9 12.70 10.74 -5.90
N ASN A 10 11.65 11.56 -5.97
CA ASN A 10 11.71 12.87 -6.64
C ASN A 10 10.99 14.00 -5.87
N GLY A 11 10.29 13.68 -4.77
CA GLY A 11 9.59 14.66 -3.94
C GLY A 11 8.29 15.19 -4.54
N ASN A 12 7.85 14.69 -5.70
CA ASN A 12 6.59 15.10 -6.31
C ASN A 12 5.41 14.39 -5.67
N ARG A 13 4.26 15.06 -5.68
CA ARG A 13 2.98 14.46 -5.31
C ARG A 13 2.66 13.26 -6.20
N THR A 14 2.05 12.25 -5.59
CA THR A 14 1.49 11.10 -6.30
C THR A 14 0.03 10.88 -5.88
N SER A 15 -0.65 9.98 -6.60
CA SER A 15 -2.05 9.67 -6.37
C SER A 15 -2.20 8.21 -5.97
N ALA A 16 -3.09 7.96 -5.01
CA ALA A 16 -3.55 6.62 -4.70
C ALA A 16 -4.47 6.12 -5.82
N ASP A 17 -4.36 4.82 -6.13
CA ASP A 17 -5.34 4.07 -6.91
C ASP A 17 -6.11 3.15 -5.94
N GLY A 18 -5.86 1.85 -5.95
CA GLY A 18 -6.45 0.92 -4.99
C GLY A 18 -5.89 1.07 -3.58
N ILE A 19 -6.79 1.11 -2.59
CA ILE A 19 -6.47 1.24 -1.16
C ILE A 19 -7.06 0.09 -0.33
N ARG A 20 -6.37 -0.31 0.74
CA ARG A 20 -6.88 -1.20 1.79
C ARG A 20 -6.39 -0.75 3.16
N CYS A 21 -7.08 -1.15 4.22
CA CYS A 21 -6.62 -0.92 5.59
C CYS A 21 -6.10 -2.22 6.22
N ASP A 22 -5.16 -2.10 7.15
CA ASP A 22 -4.81 -3.17 8.09
C ASP A 22 -5.57 -3.04 9.42
N ILE A 23 -5.38 -4.01 10.31
CA ILE A 23 -6.02 -4.07 11.63
C ILE A 23 -5.59 -2.94 12.58
N ASP A 24 -4.48 -2.27 12.31
CA ASP A 24 -3.97 -1.15 13.13
C ASP A 24 -4.50 0.20 12.60
N GLY A 25 -5.28 0.17 11.52
CA GLY A 25 -5.87 1.35 10.89
C GLY A 25 -4.96 2.03 9.87
N ASN A 26 -3.79 1.45 9.53
CA ASN A 26 -2.96 2.03 8.49
C ASN A 26 -3.62 1.83 7.13
N VAL A 27 -3.52 2.84 6.27
CA VAL A 27 -3.96 2.80 4.87
C VAL A 27 -2.80 2.39 3.98
N TRP A 28 -2.99 1.32 3.22
CA TRP A 28 -2.06 0.81 2.22
C TRP A 28 -2.59 1.22 0.84
N ALA A 29 -1.87 2.08 0.15
CA ALA A 29 -2.29 2.66 -1.12
C ALA A 29 -1.32 2.29 -2.25
N GLY A 30 -1.82 1.65 -3.30
CA GLY A 30 -1.11 1.57 -4.57
C GLY A 30 -0.91 2.99 -5.12
N ALA A 31 0.34 3.39 -5.33
CA ALA A 31 0.73 4.74 -5.75
C ALA A 31 2.12 4.69 -6.40
N ARG A 32 2.70 5.81 -6.86
CA ARG A 32 4.13 5.78 -7.24
C ARG A 32 5.00 5.82 -5.98
N PRO A 33 6.11 5.06 -5.91
CA PRO A 33 6.65 4.10 -6.89
C PRO A 33 6.24 2.64 -6.59
N GLY A 34 5.11 2.39 -5.93
CA GLY A 34 4.65 1.06 -5.55
C GLY A 34 3.48 1.13 -4.56
N VAL A 35 3.72 0.88 -3.29
CA VAL A 35 2.70 1.00 -2.24
C VAL A 35 3.17 1.97 -1.16
N GLN A 36 2.38 3.00 -0.86
CA GLN A 36 2.62 3.90 0.27
C GLN A 36 1.71 3.52 1.44
N ILE A 37 2.25 3.59 2.65
CA ILE A 37 1.57 3.18 3.89
C ILE A 37 1.43 4.41 4.76
N VAL A 38 0.20 4.75 5.12
CA VAL A 38 -0.15 5.95 5.88
C VAL A 38 -0.79 5.53 7.20
N ALA A 39 -0.26 6.03 8.31
CA ALA A 39 -0.82 5.81 9.64
C ALA A 39 -2.16 6.55 9.83
N PRO A 40 -2.98 6.19 10.85
CA PRO A 40 -4.27 6.83 11.11
C PRO A 40 -4.21 8.35 11.33
N ASP A 41 -3.05 8.86 11.74
CA ASP A 41 -2.78 10.29 11.94
C ASP A 41 -2.40 11.02 10.64
N GLY A 42 -2.39 10.33 9.50
CA GLY A 42 -2.08 10.89 8.18
C GLY A 42 -0.59 10.90 7.82
N VAL A 43 0.30 10.40 8.69
CA VAL A 43 1.73 10.34 8.42
C VAL A 43 2.07 9.14 7.54
N THR A 44 2.84 9.33 6.46
CA THR A 44 3.39 8.22 5.67
C THR A 44 4.50 7.53 6.47
N ILE A 45 4.28 6.26 6.82
CA ILE A 45 5.17 5.46 7.67
C ILE A 45 5.98 4.41 6.88
N GLY A 46 5.71 4.23 5.58
CA GLY A 46 6.48 3.29 4.77
C GLY A 46 6.15 3.33 3.29
N VAL A 47 7.08 2.81 2.48
CA VAL A 47 6.93 2.64 1.03
C VAL A 47 7.51 1.30 0.59
N ILE A 48 6.71 0.47 -0.08
CA ILE A 48 7.18 -0.70 -0.82
C ILE A 48 7.40 -0.26 -2.26
N ARG A 49 8.67 -0.26 -2.71
CA ARG A 49 9.02 0.11 -4.08
C ARG A 49 8.81 -1.07 -5.02
N LEU A 50 8.15 -0.83 -6.14
CA LEU A 50 7.98 -1.78 -7.23
C LEU A 50 8.65 -1.20 -8.50
N PRO A 51 9.02 -2.02 -9.47
CA PRO A 51 9.55 -1.53 -10.75
C PRO A 51 8.45 -0.90 -11.63
N GLU A 52 7.18 -1.08 -11.28
CA GLU A 52 5.99 -0.61 -12.01
C GLU A 52 5.01 0.09 -11.06
N VAL A 53 4.12 0.92 -11.59
CA VAL A 53 3.11 1.62 -10.77
C VAL A 53 2.06 0.63 -10.28
N CYS A 54 1.81 0.59 -8.98
CA CYS A 54 0.80 -0.28 -8.41
C CYS A 54 -0.60 0.32 -8.55
N ALA A 55 -1.49 -0.42 -9.20
CA ALA A 55 -2.89 -0.04 -9.38
C ALA A 55 -3.77 -0.53 -8.22
N ASN A 56 -3.44 -1.64 -7.56
CA ASN A 56 -4.28 -2.18 -6.49
C ASN A 56 -3.51 -3.06 -5.51
N VAL A 57 -4.04 -3.15 -4.29
CA VAL A 57 -3.48 -3.96 -3.20
C VAL A 57 -4.57 -4.79 -2.53
N CYS A 58 -4.22 -5.99 -2.07
CA CYS A 58 -5.12 -6.82 -1.28
C CYS A 58 -4.34 -7.68 -0.27
N PHE A 59 -4.86 -7.79 0.96
CA PHE A 59 -4.36 -8.73 1.95
C PHE A 59 -4.99 -10.10 1.74
N GLY A 60 -4.16 -11.12 1.56
CA GLY A 60 -4.58 -12.50 1.41
C GLY A 60 -3.66 -13.50 2.12
N GLY A 61 -3.75 -14.76 1.69
CA GLY A 61 -3.16 -15.90 2.41
C GLY A 61 -3.98 -16.28 3.65
N SER A 62 -3.72 -17.48 4.20
CA SER A 62 -4.49 -18.04 5.32
C SER A 62 -4.45 -17.19 6.59
N LYS A 63 -3.37 -16.44 6.79
CA LYS A 63 -3.19 -15.52 7.92
C LYS A 63 -3.52 -14.06 7.59
N ARG A 64 -3.93 -13.76 6.35
CA ARG A 64 -4.20 -12.40 5.83
C ARG A 64 -3.03 -11.41 6.00
N ASN A 65 -1.81 -11.94 5.99
CA ASN A 65 -0.56 -11.20 6.15
C ASN A 65 0.32 -11.27 4.89
N ARG A 66 -0.25 -11.66 3.75
CA ARG A 66 0.40 -11.58 2.44
C ARG A 66 -0.25 -10.46 1.65
N LEU A 67 0.50 -9.39 1.38
CA LEU A 67 0.05 -8.31 0.54
C LEU A 67 0.28 -8.69 -0.93
N PHE A 68 -0.78 -8.77 -1.71
CA PHE A 68 -0.75 -8.88 -3.16
C PHE A 68 -0.86 -7.49 -3.78
N MET A 69 -0.10 -7.23 -4.84
CA MET A 69 0.02 -5.92 -5.48
C MET A 69 -0.02 -6.11 -6.99
N THR A 70 -1.05 -5.60 -7.65
CA THR A 70 -1.12 -5.57 -9.11
C THR A 70 -0.44 -4.30 -9.61
N ALA A 71 0.60 -4.43 -10.42
CA ALA A 71 1.36 -3.31 -10.94
C ALA A 71 1.58 -3.49 -12.44
N SER A 72 0.88 -2.68 -13.24
CA SER A 72 0.89 -2.72 -14.70
C SER A 72 0.85 -4.14 -15.28
N GLN A 73 1.99 -4.73 -15.64
CA GLN A 73 2.05 -6.05 -16.31
C GLN A 73 2.31 -7.22 -15.35
N SER A 74 2.49 -6.95 -14.06
CA SER A 74 2.99 -7.92 -13.08
C SER A 74 2.10 -7.99 -11.83
N LEU A 75 2.12 -9.17 -11.18
CA LEU A 75 1.58 -9.38 -9.84
C LEU A 75 2.73 -9.63 -8.86
N TYR A 76 2.87 -8.77 -7.86
CA TYR A 76 3.85 -8.92 -6.78
C TYR A 76 3.17 -9.41 -5.50
N SER A 77 3.94 -10.06 -4.63
CA SER A 77 3.48 -10.35 -3.27
C SER A 77 4.61 -10.31 -2.25
N VAL A 78 4.29 -9.88 -1.04
CA VAL A 78 5.22 -9.89 0.10
C VAL A 78 4.47 -10.22 1.39
N TYR A 79 5.14 -10.92 2.30
CA TYR A 79 4.62 -11.09 3.66
C TYR A 79 4.88 -9.83 4.48
N VAL A 80 3.87 -9.40 5.23
CA VAL A 80 3.94 -8.22 6.10
C VAL A 80 3.66 -8.61 7.56
N GLY A 81 4.10 -7.75 8.49
CA GLY A 81 3.95 -7.98 9.94
C GLY A 81 2.54 -7.74 10.48
N VAL A 82 1.62 -7.22 9.64
CA VAL A 82 0.24 -6.88 10.00
C VAL A 82 -0.75 -7.79 9.29
N ARG A 83 -2.04 -7.68 9.64
CA ARG A 83 -3.14 -8.37 8.96
C ARG A 83 -4.06 -7.36 8.30
N GLY A 84 -4.63 -7.69 7.14
CA GLY A 84 -5.66 -6.87 6.51
C GLY A 84 -6.92 -6.73 7.38
N ALA A 85 -7.58 -5.58 7.31
CA ALA A 85 -8.88 -5.33 7.94
C ALA A 85 -10.04 -5.99 7.15
N GLY A 86 -11.18 -6.23 7.82
CA GLY A 86 -12.41 -6.75 7.18
C GLY A 86 -12.46 -8.27 7.02
N VAL A 87 -13.44 -8.80 6.29
CA VAL A 87 -13.49 -10.21 5.85
C VAL A 87 -13.07 -10.27 4.38
N ALA A 88 -12.37 -11.34 3.98
CA ALA A 88 -11.91 -11.53 2.60
C ALA A 88 -13.07 -11.89 1.67
#